data_AF-A0A562ZH08-F1
#
_entry.id   AF-A0A562ZH08-F1
#
_cell.length_a   1.000
_cell.length_b   1.000
_cell.length_c   1.000
_cell.angle_alpha   90.00
_cell.angle_beta   90.00
_cell.angle_gamma   90.00
#
_symmetry.space_group_name_H-M   'P 1'
#
loop_
_entity.id
_entity.type
_entity.pdbx_description
1 polymer ?
#
loop_
_entity_poly.entity_id
_entity_poly.type
_entity_poly.pdbx_seq_one_letter_code
_entity_poly.pdbx_strand_id
1 'polypeptide(L)' 'RRAALPQWNHFYNWHRQHHGIGCKPPISRLSATNNLLTLHT' A
#
# COMPACT_ATOMS: atom_id res chain seq x y z
N ARG A 1 3.37 1.20 21.46
CA ARG A 1 4.04 0.63 20.26
C ARG A 1 3.04 0.14 19.20
N ARG A 2 2.07 -0.73 19.53
CA ARG A 2 1.09 -1.25 18.54
C ARG A 2 0.14 -0.20 17.95
N ALA A 3 -0.21 0.82 18.72
CA ALA A 3 -1.09 1.91 18.26
C ALA A 3 -0.53 2.75 17.10
N ALA A 4 0.80 2.75 16.89
CA ALA A 4 1.43 3.48 15.78
C ALA A 4 1.46 2.68 14.47
N LEU A 5 1.22 1.36 14.53
CA LEU A 5 1.30 0.48 13.37
C LEU A 5 0.30 0.84 12.26
N PRO A 6 -0.98 1.17 12.54
CA PRO A 6 -1.93 1.55 11.50
C PRO A 6 -1.46 2.81 10.75
N GLN A 7 -1.01 3.83 11.49
CA GLN A 7 -0.51 5.07 10.90
C GLN A 7 0.74 4.85 10.06
N TRP A 8 1.69 4.04 10.56
CA TRP A 8 2.90 3.70 9.83
C TRP A 8 2.60 2.90 8.56
N ASN A 9 1.68 1.94 8.61
CA ASN A 9 1.26 1.18 7.45
C ASN A 9 0.60 2.07 6.39
N HIS A 10 -0.25 3.01 6.79
CA HIS A 10 -0.84 3.96 5.86
C HIS A 10 0.25 4.79 5.18
N PHE A 11 1.15 5.40 5.97
CA PHE A 11 2.26 6.20 5.44
C PHE A 11 3.15 5.41 4.47
N TYR A 12 3.52 4.18 4.83
CA TYR A 12 4.35 3.32 3.99
C TYR A 12 3.67 3.01 2.65
N ASN A 13 2.40 2.60 2.68
CA ASN A 13 1.71 2.17 1.46
C ASN A 13 1.33 3.34 0.55
N TRP A 14 1.02 4.52 1.11
CA TRP A 14 0.44 5.63 0.37
C TRP A 14 1.39 6.80 0.11
N HIS A 15 2.41 6.99 0.94
CA HIS A 15 3.26 8.19 0.85
C HIS A 15 4.75 7.88 0.66
N ARG A 16 5.22 6.71 1.09
CA ARG A 16 6.65 6.38 0.99
C ARG A 16 7.05 6.16 -0.47
N GLN A 17 7.92 7.03 -0.97
CA GLN A 17 8.47 6.90 -2.32
C GLN A 17 9.53 5.79 -2.38
N HIS A 18 9.52 5.02 -3.46
CA HIS A 18 10.49 3.95 -3.70
C HIS A 18 11.19 4.16 -5.05
N HIS A 19 12.51 4.31 -5.04
CA HIS A 19 13.30 4.58 -6.26
C HIS A 19 13.17 3.45 -7.29
N GLY A 20 13.08 2.19 -6.86
CA GLY A 20 12.91 1.03 -7.75
C GLY A 20 11.57 0.99 -8.51
N ILE A 21 10.61 1.86 -8.17
CA ILE A 21 9.32 2.00 -8.86
C ILE A 21 9.08 3.45 -9.33
N GLY A 22 10.16 4.18 -9.62
CA GLY A 22 10.09 5.54 -10.14
C GLY A 22 9.62 6.57 -9.12
N CYS A 23 10.03 6.42 -7.86
CA CYS A 23 9.64 7.27 -6.73
C CYS A 23 8.13 7.29 -6.44
N LYS A 24 7.40 6.26 -6.89
CA LYS A 24 5.99 6.08 -6.58
C LYS A 24 5.81 5.30 -5.26
N PRO A 25 4.67 5.43 -4.57
CA PRO A 25 4.35 4.63 -3.41
C PRO A 25 3.94 3.20 -3.78
N PRO A 26 4.06 2.20 -2.89
CA PRO A 26 3.76 0.80 -3.18
C PRO A 26 2.35 0.57 -3.74
N ILE A 27 1.34 1.29 -3.25
CA ILE A 27 -0.06 1.19 -3.70
C ILE A 27 -0.23 1.51 -5.19
N SER A 28 0.66 2.32 -5.78
CA SER A 28 0.58 2.71 -7.21
C SER A 28 0.73 1.53 -8.19
N ARG A 29 1.22 0.38 -7.71
CA ARG A 29 1.34 -0.85 -8.51
C ARG A 29 0.10 -1.74 -8.45
N LEU A 30 -0.82 -1.46 -7.53
CA LEU A 30 -2.07 -2.21 -7.45
C LEU A 30 -2.98 -1.73 -8.58
N SER A 31 -3.22 -2.59 -9.57
CA SER A 31 -4.34 -2.41 -10.48
C SER A 31 -5.63 -2.52 -9.66
N ALA A 32 -6.54 -1.55 -9.78
CA ALA A 32 -7.79 -1.44 -9.03
C ALA A 32 -8.71 -2.68 -9.12
N THR A 33 -8.38 -3.62 -10.00
CA THR A 33 -9.18 -4.78 -10.38
C THR A 33 -8.83 -6.08 -9.66
N ASN A 34 -7.69 -6.19 -8.98
CA ASN A 34 -7.22 -7.46 -8.40
C ASN A 34 -7.28 -7.46 -6.86
N ASN A 35 -8.41 -7.05 -6.29
CA ASN A 35 -8.63 -7.24 -4.86
C ASN A 35 -9.03 -8.71 -4.58
N LEU A 36 -8.05 -9.55 -4.25
CA LEU A 36 -8.29 -10.95 -3.92
C LEU A 36 -9.25 -11.14 -2.72
N LEU A 37 -9.45 -10.11 -1.90
CA LEU A 37 -10.40 -10.13 -0.79
C LEU A 37 -11.87 -10.08 -1.26
N THR A 38 -12.15 -9.65 -2.49
CA THR A 38 -13.52 -9.64 -3.07
C THR A 38 -13.84 -10.89 -3.87
N LEU A 39 -12.87 -11.79 -4.09
CA LEU A 39 -13.07 -13.00 -4.89
C LEU A 39 -13.70 -14.15 -4.08
N HIS A 40 -13.64 -14.10 -2.75
CA HIS A 40 -14.15 -15.13 -1.85
C HIS A 40 -15.43 -14.67 -1.12
N THR A 41 -16.41 -14.15 -1.86
CA THR A 41 -17.80 -14.04 -1.40
C THR A 41 -18.62 -15.23 -1.85
#